data_AF-A0A1Y0H4T2-F1
#
_entry.id   AF-A0A1Y0H4T2-F1
#
_cell.length_a   1.000
_cell.length_b   1.000
_cell.length_c   1.000
_cell.angle_alpha   90.00
_cell.angle_beta   90.00
_cell.angle_gamma   90.00
#
_symmetry.space_group_name_H-M   'P 1'
#
loop_
_entity.id
_entity.type
_entity.pdbx_description
1 polymer ?
#
loop_
_entity_poly.entity_id
_entity_poly.type
_entity_poly.pdbx_seq_one_letter_code
_entity_poly.pdbx_strand_id
1 'polypeptide(L)'
;MQRLRERIEAKVKWDEETDCWVWTGRLSAPGRQGRPHREGLIKTFDPIESNDLKRISVARASYMAYVGAIPEGMCVTRECANPLCINPEHLVLRTRSEHAQRKRKRRPIIKSNED
;
A
#
# COMPACT_ATOMS: atom_id res chain seq x y z
N MET A 1 10.35 15.24 -2.72
CA MET A 1 10.35 13.77 -2.57
C MET A 1 10.84 13.31 -1.20
N GLN A 2 11.94 13.83 -0.64
CA GLN A 2 12.49 13.40 0.67
C GLN A 2 11.47 13.46 1.83
N ARG A 3 10.70 14.55 1.93
CA ARG A 3 9.62 14.69 2.93
C ARG A 3 8.51 13.63 2.87
N LEU A 4 8.30 12.96 1.72
CA LEU A 4 7.29 11.91 1.62
C LEU A 4 7.82 10.58 2.18
N ARG A 5 9.09 10.26 1.90
CA ARG A 5 9.77 9.08 2.45
C ARG A 5 9.80 9.12 3.97
N GLU A 6 10.28 10.21 4.54
CA GLU A 6 10.36 10.41 6.01
C GLU A 6 8.99 10.25 6.68
N ARG A 7 7.93 10.83 6.09
CA ARG A 7 6.57 10.71 6.61
C ARG A 7 6.02 9.31 6.53
N ILE A 8 6.46 8.54 5.53
CA ILE A 8 6.09 7.15 5.37
C ILE A 8 6.81 6.31 6.42
N GLU A 9 8.15 6.41 6.49
CA GLU A 9 9.01 5.68 7.43
C GLU A 9 8.61 5.90 8.89
N ALA A 10 8.25 7.13 9.26
CA ALA A 10 7.77 7.46 10.62
C ALA A 10 6.49 6.71 11.04
N LYS A 11 5.79 6.05 10.12
CA LYS A 11 4.51 5.35 10.35
C LYS A 11 4.52 3.92 9.82
N VAL A 12 5.69 3.31 9.76
CA VAL A 12 5.89 1.92 9.35
C VAL A 12 6.39 1.08 10.52
N LYS A 13 5.88 -0.14 10.62
CA LYS A 13 6.49 -1.20 11.41
C LYS A 13 7.01 -2.28 10.48
N TRP A 14 8.23 -2.75 10.73
CA TRP A 14 8.78 -3.89 10.00
C TRP A 14 8.27 -5.20 10.59
N ASP A 15 7.97 -6.14 9.70
CA ASP A 15 7.55 -7.50 10.00
C ASP A 15 8.64 -8.42 9.43
N GLU A 16 9.49 -8.97 10.31
CA GLU A 16 10.69 -9.75 9.94
C GLU A 16 10.35 -11.09 9.27
N GLU A 17 9.17 -11.66 9.55
CA GLU A 17 8.73 -12.94 8.97
C GLU A 17 8.33 -12.78 7.50
N THR A 18 7.71 -11.65 7.17
CA THR A 18 7.14 -11.41 5.83
C THR A 18 7.86 -10.33 5.03
N ASP A 19 8.91 -9.76 5.60
CA ASP A 19 9.64 -8.58 5.12
C ASP A 19 8.68 -7.43 4.70
N CYS A 20 7.57 -7.32 5.43
CA CYS A 20 6.52 -6.35 5.14
C CYS A 20 6.75 -5.06 5.91
N TRP A 21 6.69 -3.94 5.20
CA TRP A 21 6.61 -2.64 5.84
C TRP A 21 5.14 -2.33 6.12
N VAL A 22 4.70 -2.61 7.33
CA VAL A 22 3.30 -2.50 7.74
C VAL A 22 2.97 -1.06 8.09
N TRP A 23 2.07 -0.46 7.31
CA TRP A 23 1.57 0.89 7.58
C TRP A 23 0.72 0.93 8.85
N THR A 24 1.09 1.81 9.79
CA THR A 24 0.38 2.02 11.07
C THR A 24 -0.39 3.33 11.13
N GLY A 25 -0.39 4.10 10.03
CA GLY A 25 -1.08 5.38 9.95
C GLY A 25 -2.58 5.26 9.65
N ARG A 26 -3.12 6.32 9.03
CA ARG A 26 -4.54 6.39 8.71
C ARG A 26 -4.94 5.28 7.74
N LEU A 27 -6.07 4.65 8.02
CA LEU A 27 -6.71 3.65 7.18
C LEU A 27 -7.96 4.24 6.49
N SER A 28 -8.35 3.64 5.37
CA SER A 28 -9.62 3.92 4.71
C SER A 28 -10.79 3.56 5.62
N ALA A 29 -11.95 4.15 5.33
CA ALA A 29 -13.20 3.66 5.89
C ALA A 29 -13.38 2.17 5.53
N PRO A 30 -14.04 1.37 6.38
CA PRO A 30 -14.46 0.02 6.00
C PRO A 30 -15.33 0.12 4.74
N GLY A 31 -15.08 -0.76 3.77
CA GLY A 31 -15.81 -0.70 2.50
C GLY A 31 -17.29 -1.07 2.66
N ARG A 32 -18.13 -0.62 1.72
CA ARG A 32 -19.53 -1.09 1.61
C ARG A 32 -19.57 -2.62 1.43
N GLN A 33 -20.60 -3.27 1.98
CA GLN A 33 -20.77 -4.73 1.99
C GLN A 33 -19.66 -5.49 2.73
N GLY A 34 -19.07 -4.88 3.77
CA GLY A 34 -18.13 -5.59 4.64
C GLY A 34 -16.85 -6.00 3.93
N ARG A 35 -16.33 -5.20 2.98
CA ARG A 35 -14.96 -5.43 2.46
C ARG A 35 -14.01 -5.42 3.66
N PRO A 36 -13.43 -6.58 4.06
CA PRO A 36 -12.75 -6.70 5.34
C PRO A 36 -11.37 -6.00 5.33
N HIS A 37 -10.90 -5.59 4.15
CA HIS A 37 -9.59 -5.02 3.96
C HIS A 37 -9.66 -3.50 3.88
N ARG A 38 -9.02 -2.85 4.84
CA ARG A 38 -8.76 -1.40 4.79
C ARG A 38 -7.47 -1.14 4.04
N GLU A 39 -7.40 0.00 3.36
CA GLU A 39 -6.18 0.48 2.73
C GLU A 39 -5.53 1.58 3.57
N GLY A 40 -4.20 1.60 3.64
CA GLY A 40 -3.48 2.74 4.20
C GLY A 40 -3.66 3.98 3.33
N LEU A 41 -3.90 5.13 3.96
CA LEU A 41 -4.06 6.43 3.31
C LEU A 41 -3.04 7.45 3.84
N ILE A 42 -2.52 8.28 2.95
CA ILE A 42 -1.66 9.42 3.27
C ILE A 42 -2.11 10.67 2.49
N LYS A 43 -2.02 11.83 3.13
CA LYS A 43 -2.28 13.13 2.52
C LYS A 43 -0.96 13.73 2.03
N THR A 44 -0.80 13.88 0.71
CA THR A 44 0.39 14.47 0.06
C THR A 44 -0.03 15.27 -1.16
N PHE A 45 0.84 16.16 -1.63
CA PHE A 45 0.68 16.77 -2.95
C PHE A 45 0.71 15.67 -4.01
N ASP A 46 -0.25 15.73 -4.94
CA ASP A 46 -0.28 14.82 -6.07
C ASP A 46 0.67 15.36 -7.15
N PRO A 47 1.78 14.67 -7.47
CA PRO A 47 2.76 15.20 -8.40
C PRO A 47 2.25 15.26 -9.85
N ILE A 48 1.07 14.70 -10.16
CA ILE A 48 0.57 14.59 -11.54
C ILE A 48 -0.35 15.75 -11.92
N GLU A 49 -1.14 16.32 -11.00
CA GLU A 49 -2.23 17.24 -11.42
C GLU A 49 -2.41 18.55 -10.65
N SER A 50 -1.92 18.73 -9.41
CA SER A 50 -2.09 20.03 -8.73
C SER A 50 -1.21 20.25 -7.49
N ASN A 51 -1.05 21.51 -7.10
CA ASN A 51 -0.42 21.92 -5.82
C ASN A 51 -1.37 21.74 -4.62
N ASP A 52 -2.41 20.90 -4.74
CA ASP A 52 -3.32 20.59 -3.65
C ASP A 52 -2.93 19.31 -2.93
N LEU A 53 -3.20 19.29 -1.63
CA LEU A 53 -3.02 18.09 -0.83
C LEU A 53 -4.15 17.08 -1.09
N LYS A 54 -3.88 16.05 -1.89
CA LYS A 54 -4.81 14.93 -2.13
C LYS A 54 -4.55 13.78 -1.15
N ARG A 55 -5.60 12.99 -0.89
CA ARG A 55 -5.45 11.70 -0.18
C ARG A 55 -5.22 10.62 -1.22
N ILE A 56 -4.09 9.94 -1.12
CA ILE A 56 -3.76 8.80 -1.97
C ILE A 56 -3.51 7.56 -1.11
N SER A 57 -3.53 6.37 -1.74
CA SER A 57 -3.15 5.14 -1.06
C SER A 57 -1.66 5.17 -0.71
N VAL A 58 -1.30 4.61 0.44
CA VAL A 58 0.11 4.62 0.90
C VAL A 58 0.96 3.70 0.02
N ALA A 59 0.39 2.66 -0.57
CA ALA A 59 1.10 1.87 -1.58
C ALA A 59 1.50 2.73 -2.79
N ARG A 60 0.57 3.56 -3.30
CA ARG A 60 0.89 4.50 -4.39
C ARG A 60 1.97 5.49 -3.97
N ALA A 61 1.83 6.06 -2.77
CA ALA A 61 2.81 6.99 -2.22
C ALA A 61 4.20 6.37 -2.04
N SER A 62 4.28 5.13 -1.54
CA SER A 62 5.53 4.40 -1.34
C SER A 62 6.19 4.06 -2.67
N TYR A 63 5.43 3.52 -3.64
CA TYR A 63 5.96 3.26 -4.97
C TYR A 63 6.54 4.54 -5.60
N MET A 64 5.82 5.67 -5.51
CA MET A 64 6.30 6.95 -6.01
C MET A 64 7.53 7.47 -5.29
N ALA A 65 7.59 7.24 -3.97
CA ALA A 65 8.69 7.69 -3.16
C ALA A 65 9.97 6.89 -3.43
N TYR A 66 9.90 5.56 -3.55
CA TYR A 66 11.08 4.68 -3.63
C TYR A 66 11.40 4.20 -5.05
N VAL A 67 10.39 3.94 -5.88
CA VAL A 67 10.57 3.38 -7.23
C VAL A 67 10.50 4.48 -8.28
N GLY A 68 9.47 5.33 -8.24
CA GLY A 68 9.34 6.49 -9.12
C GLY A 68 7.94 6.68 -9.72
N ALA A 69 7.87 7.41 -10.82
CA ALA A 69 6.60 7.80 -11.44
C ALA A 69 5.75 6.58 -11.81
N ILE A 70 4.44 6.71 -11.62
CA ILE A 70 3.47 5.68 -12.00
C ILE A 70 2.86 6.11 -13.34
N PRO A 71 3.04 5.32 -14.41
CA PRO A 71 2.44 5.62 -15.70
C PRO A 71 0.91 5.74 -15.61
N GLU A 72 0.33 6.51 -16.52
CA GLU A 72 -1.11 6.66 -16.61
C GLU A 72 -1.79 5.30 -16.84
N GLY A 73 -2.95 5.10 -16.22
CA GLY A 73 -3.69 3.84 -16.35
C GLY A 73 -3.12 2.66 -15.55
N MET A 74 -1.97 2.81 -14.90
CA MET A 74 -1.37 1.76 -14.08
C MET A 74 -1.86 1.80 -12.62
N CYS A 75 -2.05 0.62 -12.05
CA CYS A 75 -2.44 0.38 -10.68
C CYS A 75 -1.27 -0.24 -9.90
N VAL A 76 -0.93 0.35 -8.76
CA VAL A 76 0.04 -0.23 -7.83
C VAL A 76 -0.61 -1.38 -7.08
N THR A 77 0.01 -2.55 -7.15
CA THR A 77 -0.49 -3.80 -6.59
C THR A 77 0.56 -4.40 -5.67
N ARG A 78 0.14 -4.97 -4.53
CA ARG A 78 1.04 -5.63 -3.57
C ARG A 78 1.24 -7.09 -3.92
N GLU A 79 2.45 -7.58 -4.06
CA GLU A 79 2.70 -9.00 -4.33
C GLU A 79 2.54 -9.87 -3.08
N CYS A 80 2.70 -9.30 -1.89
CA CYS A 80 2.44 -9.95 -0.61
C CYS A 80 0.93 -10.07 -0.28
N ALA A 81 0.59 -10.86 0.74
CA ALA A 81 -0.79 -11.02 1.22
C ALA A 81 -1.25 -9.93 2.22
N ASN A 82 -0.35 -9.04 2.64
CA ASN A 82 -0.65 -7.99 3.60
C ASN A 82 -1.20 -6.72 2.91
N PRO A 83 -2.47 -6.34 3.14
CA PRO A 83 -3.07 -5.15 2.51
C PRO A 83 -2.49 -3.82 3.03
N LEU A 84 -1.78 -3.83 4.15
CA LEU A 84 -1.13 -2.66 4.73
C LEU A 84 0.38 -2.60 4.42
N CYS A 85 0.92 -3.57 3.68
CA CYS A 85 2.32 -3.54 3.27
C CYS A 85 2.57 -2.42 2.27
N ILE A 86 3.69 -1.73 2.44
CA ILE A 86 4.14 -0.65 1.57
C ILE A 86 5.61 -0.79 1.18
N ASN A 87 6.22 -1.96 1.41
CA ASN A 87 7.59 -2.24 0.99
C ASN A 87 7.66 -2.11 -0.54
N PRO A 88 8.49 -1.21 -1.10
CA PRO A 88 8.59 -1.02 -2.55
C PRO A 88 8.94 -2.30 -3.32
N GLU A 89 9.70 -3.22 -2.74
CA GLU A 89 10.03 -4.51 -3.37
C GLU A 89 8.82 -5.43 -3.49
N HIS A 90 7.81 -5.24 -2.62
CA HIS A 90 6.53 -5.92 -2.68
C HIS A 90 5.48 -5.17 -3.52
N LEU A 91 5.82 -4.06 -4.17
CA LEU A 91 4.90 -3.27 -4.98
C LEU A 91 5.21 -3.39 -6.47
N VAL A 92 4.20 -3.78 -7.26
CA VAL A 92 4.29 -3.92 -8.71
C VAL A 92 3.24 -3.09 -9.42
N LEU A 93 3.59 -2.55 -10.58
CA LEU A 93 2.65 -1.92 -11.48
C LEU A 93 1.92 -2.99 -12.28
N ARG A 94 0.61 -2.84 -12.39
CA ARG A 94 -0.25 -3.67 -13.22
C ARG A 94 -1.24 -2.80 -13.96
N THR A 95 -1.64 -3.22 -15.14
CA THR A 95 -2.76 -2.62 -15.84
C THR A 95 -4.05 -2.79 -15.03
N ARG A 96 -5.07 -1.96 -15.32
CA ARG A 96 -6.40 -2.10 -14.71
C ARG A 96 -6.99 -3.51 -14.91
N SER A 97 -6.77 -4.09 -16.08
CA SER A 97 -7.26 -5.44 -16.42
C SER A 97 -6.59 -6.50 -15.54
N GLU A 98 -5.27 -6.49 -15.45
CA GLU A 98 -4.51 -7.43 -14.62
C GLU A 98 -4.83 -7.27 -13.12
N HIS A 99 -5.01 -6.04 -12.66
CA HIS A 99 -5.40 -5.76 -11.29
C HIS A 99 -6.78 -6.36 -10.97
N ALA A 100 -7.75 -6.23 -11.88
CA ALA A 100 -9.10 -6.76 -11.70
C ALA A 100 -9.14 -8.29 -11.74
N GLN A 101 -8.32 -8.93 -12.59
CA GLN A 101 -8.28 -10.38 -12.75
C GLN A 101 -7.48 -11.11 -11.64
N ARG A 102 -6.71 -10.36 -10.85
CA ARG A 102 -5.82 -10.94 -9.85
C ARG A 102 -6.61 -11.60 -8.71
N LYS A 103 -6.29 -12.87 -8.44
CA LYS A 103 -6.67 -13.54 -7.20
C LYS A 103 -5.91 -12.95 -6.02
N ARG A 104 -6.63 -12.49 -5.00
CA ARG A 104 -6.00 -11.99 -3.77
C ARG A 104 -5.29 -13.13 -3.05
N LYS A 105 -4.04 -12.92 -2.66
CA LYS A 105 -3.33 -13.85 -1.78
C LYS A 105 -3.97 -13.78 -0.38
N ARG A 106 -4.30 -14.92 0.21
CA ARG A 106 -4.75 -15.00 1.62
C ARG A 106 -3.50 -15.03 2.50
N ARG A 107 -3.47 -14.25 3.58
CA ARG A 107 -2.43 -14.44 4.60
C ARG A 107 -2.67 -15.82 5.22
N PRO A 108 -1.64 -16.69 5.34
CA PRO A 108 -1.79 -17.93 6.09
C PRO A 108 -2.30 -17.60 7.48
N ILE A 109 -3.30 -18.33 7.96
CA ILE A 109 -3.66 -18.27 9.38
C ILE A 109 -2.57 -19.07 10.09
N ILE A 110 -1.58 -18.37 10.64
CA ILE A 110 -0.67 -19.00 11.59
C ILE A 110 -1.55 -19.34 12.79
N LYS A 111 -1.88 -20.63 12.97
CA LYS A 111 -2.47 -21.07 14.22
C LYS A 111 -1.36 -20.91 15.25
N SER A 112 -1.50 -19.93 16.14
CA SER A 112 -0.73 -19.93 17.38
C SER A 112 -1.05 -21.25 18.06
N ASN A 113 -0.09 -22.17 18.09
CA ASN A 113 -0.19 -23.31 19.00
C ASN A 113 -0.07 -22.70 20.40
N GLU A 114 -1.20 -22.58 21.09
CA GLU A 114 -1.23 -22.40 22.54
C GLU A 114 -0.81 -23.76 23.14
N ASP A 115 0.41 -23.83 23.66
CA ASP A 115 0.84 -24.86 24.64
C ASP A 115 0.39 -24.44 26.05
#